data_AF-A0A1I3X4G6-F1
#
_entry.id   AF-A0A1I3X4G6-F1
#
_cell.length_a   1.000
_cell.length_b   1.000
_cell.length_c   1.000
_cell.angle_alpha   90.00
_cell.angle_beta   90.00
_cell.angle_gamma   90.00
#
_symmetry.space_group_name_H-M   'P 1'
#
loop_
_entity.id
_entity.type
_entity.pdbx_description
1 polymer ?
#
loop_
_entity_poly.entity_id
_entity_poly.type
_entity_poly.pdbx_seq_one_letter_code
_entity_poly.pdbx_strand_id
1 'polypeptide(L)'
;MVRSGTAGQAGGVASLDDVVDDLYGGALDDFVARRDAAVRAAKAAKDKATAARIASLRKPTVAAWAVNLLVRDDPSLADALRDLGEGMRDAERSLDGPALRELGKQRRALVSGLVARARRLAAAGGQKLSTAASQEVEQTLTAALADPRVADAVAAGTLTHGTEHVGFGSADASPEGERAGVVPESGTSPARSRSEGTGATRGAGTRPGVRAGGRPGAAASSAARADRGDDAPGTSDDAAASSDDAAGSGGGRTRPSSTTSAKAAAEGRERARRAQEAERLRHRHEHAVAAREAAEADLDRARTRHEDVATAEQAAVATLEDAEREQQDAYAAEQQLVEALADVRRRLADARAALPRADEALVAARTRARDQEKAVRAAARELERATKAAERARDQEQRAADALP
;
A
#
# COMPACT_ATOMS: atom_id res chain seq x y z
N MET A 1 15.05 -13.36 -8.00
CA MET A 1 15.88 -14.44 -7.42
C MET A 1 15.01 -15.67 -7.22
N VAL A 2 15.38 -16.82 -7.81
CA VAL A 2 14.66 -18.09 -7.66
C VAL A 2 15.15 -18.77 -6.38
N ARG A 3 14.25 -19.13 -5.46
CA ARG A 3 14.61 -19.92 -4.27
C ARG A 3 14.55 -21.42 -4.59
N SER A 4 15.72 -22.01 -4.82
CA SER A 4 15.87 -23.46 -4.95
C SER A 4 16.31 -24.08 -3.62
N GLY A 5 15.53 -25.05 -3.14
CA GLY A 5 16.04 -26.22 -2.41
C GLY A 5 16.55 -26.04 -0.97
N THR A 6 15.68 -26.34 -0.01
CA THR A 6 16.05 -27.22 1.11
C THR A 6 15.12 -28.42 1.11
N ALA A 7 15.68 -29.62 0.96
CA ALA A 7 14.92 -30.86 0.89
C ALA A 7 14.92 -31.58 2.25
N GLY A 8 13.73 -31.76 2.83
CA GLY A 8 13.45 -32.68 3.93
C GLY A 8 12.16 -33.42 3.60
N GLN A 9 12.24 -34.73 3.33
CA GLN A 9 11.14 -35.47 2.71
C GLN A 9 10.02 -35.89 3.67
N ALA A 10 8.79 -35.57 3.30
CA ALA A 10 7.65 -36.50 3.37
C ALA A 10 6.68 -36.15 2.23
N GLY A 11 6.54 -37.04 1.24
CA GLY A 11 5.66 -36.79 0.10
C GLY A 11 4.21 -37.17 0.39
N GLY A 12 3.24 -36.42 -0.15
CA GLY A 12 1.93 -36.99 -0.46
C GLY A 12 0.67 -36.23 -0.02
N VAL A 13 0.77 -35.09 0.67
CA VAL A 13 -0.34 -34.13 0.83
C VAL A 13 0.24 -32.71 0.89
N ALA A 14 -0.38 -31.76 0.19
CA ALA A 14 -0.22 -30.36 0.54
C ALA A 14 -0.78 -30.19 1.96
N SER A 15 -0.05 -29.50 2.85
CA SER A 15 -0.55 -29.22 4.18
C SER A 15 -1.82 -28.37 4.08
N LEU A 16 -2.65 -28.34 5.14
CA LEU A 16 -3.82 -27.46 5.10
C LEU A 16 -3.40 -26.00 4.88
N ASP A 17 -2.28 -25.59 5.43
CA ASP A 17 -1.79 -24.22 5.35
C ASP A 17 -1.34 -23.89 3.91
N ASP A 18 -0.66 -24.81 3.21
CA ASP A 18 -0.36 -24.68 1.77
C ASP A 18 -1.65 -24.55 0.92
N VAL A 19 -2.70 -25.30 1.28
CA VAL A 19 -4.00 -25.25 0.57
C VAL A 19 -4.73 -23.94 0.86
N VAL A 20 -4.73 -23.48 2.11
CA VAL A 20 -5.26 -22.17 2.50
C VAL A 20 -4.51 -21.07 1.73
N ASP A 21 -3.19 -21.20 1.60
CA ASP A 21 -2.35 -20.23 0.93
C ASP A 21 -2.60 -20.12 -0.57
N ASP A 22 -2.74 -21.24 -1.28
CA ASP A 22 -3.19 -21.21 -2.68
C ASP A 22 -4.57 -20.55 -2.78
N LEU A 23 -5.55 -21.02 -1.99
CA LEU A 23 -6.94 -20.59 -2.11
C LEU A 23 -7.12 -19.08 -1.95
N TYR A 24 -6.55 -18.49 -0.89
CA TYR A 24 -6.64 -17.06 -0.63
C TYR A 24 -5.62 -16.22 -1.42
N GLY A 25 -4.57 -16.82 -2.01
CA GLY A 25 -3.59 -16.13 -2.86
C GLY A 25 -3.93 -16.05 -4.34
N GLY A 26 -4.75 -16.97 -4.87
CA GLY A 26 -5.14 -16.99 -6.29
C GLY A 26 -6.37 -16.12 -6.63
N ALA A 27 -6.84 -16.23 -7.87
CA ALA A 27 -8.00 -15.47 -8.38
C ALA A 27 -9.29 -15.77 -7.59
N LEU A 28 -10.09 -14.71 -7.36
CA LEU A 28 -11.30 -14.77 -6.54
C LEU A 28 -12.44 -15.59 -7.18
N ASP A 29 -12.55 -15.55 -8.51
CA ASP A 29 -13.59 -16.29 -9.23
C ASP A 29 -13.34 -17.80 -9.20
N ASP A 30 -12.08 -18.21 -9.30
CA ASP A 30 -11.65 -19.61 -9.19
C ASP A 30 -11.71 -20.18 -7.76
N PHE A 31 -11.92 -19.35 -6.73
CA PHE A 31 -11.85 -19.77 -5.32
C PHE A 31 -12.70 -21.02 -5.03
N VAL A 32 -13.95 -21.06 -5.51
CA VAL A 32 -14.85 -22.19 -5.26
C VAL A 32 -14.39 -23.43 -6.02
N ALA A 33 -13.97 -23.28 -7.28
CA ALA A 33 -13.49 -24.38 -8.11
C ALA A 33 -12.21 -25.01 -7.52
N ARG A 34 -11.25 -24.18 -7.09
CA ARG A 34 -10.00 -24.60 -6.43
C ARG A 34 -10.26 -25.23 -5.07
N ARG A 35 -11.16 -24.66 -4.25
CA ARG A 35 -11.53 -25.24 -2.95
C ARG A 35 -12.15 -26.62 -3.13
N ASP A 36 -13.08 -26.77 -4.08
CA ASP A 36 -13.75 -28.04 -4.33
C ASP A 36 -12.77 -29.07 -4.96
N ALA A 37 -11.76 -28.63 -5.73
CA ALA A 37 -10.66 -29.48 -6.18
C ALA A 37 -9.78 -29.95 -5.01
N ALA A 38 -9.39 -29.06 -4.10
CA ALA A 38 -8.62 -29.40 -2.91
C ALA A 38 -9.38 -30.35 -1.95
N VAL A 39 -10.69 -30.15 -1.77
CA VAL A 39 -11.56 -31.10 -1.03
C VAL A 39 -11.59 -32.47 -1.70
N ARG A 40 -11.64 -32.54 -3.03
CA ARG A 40 -11.56 -33.82 -3.77
C ARG A 40 -10.20 -34.49 -3.60
N ALA A 41 -9.10 -33.74 -3.66
CA ALA A 41 -7.74 -34.25 -3.44
C ALA A 41 -7.55 -34.81 -2.02
N ALA A 42 -7.96 -34.06 -0.98
CA ALA A 42 -7.89 -34.52 0.41
C ALA A 42 -8.74 -35.79 0.66
N LYS A 43 -9.93 -35.88 0.04
CA LYS A 43 -10.75 -37.10 0.07
C LYS A 43 -10.08 -38.30 -0.62
N ALA A 44 -9.40 -38.08 -1.75
CA ALA A 44 -8.64 -39.11 -2.44
C ALA A 44 -7.44 -39.61 -1.61
N ALA A 45 -6.77 -38.69 -0.90
CA ALA A 45 -5.73 -39.00 0.09
C ALA A 45 -6.27 -39.65 1.39
N LYS A 46 -7.59 -39.88 1.49
CA LYS A 46 -8.32 -40.42 2.66
C LYS A 46 -8.28 -39.53 3.91
N ASP A 47 -7.78 -38.29 3.82
CA ASP A 47 -7.83 -37.33 4.91
C ASP A 47 -9.19 -36.62 4.98
N LYS A 48 -10.09 -37.22 5.76
CA LYS A 48 -11.43 -36.68 6.02
C LYS A 48 -11.40 -35.40 6.86
N ALA A 49 -10.40 -35.22 7.72
CA ALA A 49 -10.32 -34.08 8.62
C ALA A 49 -9.92 -32.81 7.86
N THR A 50 -8.84 -32.89 7.07
CA THR A 50 -8.39 -31.79 6.19
C THR A 50 -9.45 -31.50 5.13
N ALA A 51 -10.08 -32.51 4.52
CA ALA A 51 -11.19 -32.30 3.59
C ALA A 51 -12.37 -31.53 4.19
N ALA A 52 -12.71 -31.79 5.46
CA ALA A 52 -13.77 -31.05 6.16
C ALA A 52 -13.35 -29.61 6.47
N ARG A 53 -12.10 -29.38 6.91
CA ARG A 53 -11.54 -28.04 7.16
C ARG A 53 -11.53 -27.21 5.88
N ILE A 54 -11.03 -27.73 4.75
CA ILE A 54 -11.05 -27.04 3.45
C ILE A 54 -12.49 -26.72 3.01
N ALA A 55 -13.42 -27.67 3.16
CA ALA A 55 -14.83 -27.45 2.80
C ALA A 55 -15.51 -26.34 3.63
N SER A 56 -15.05 -26.10 4.86
CA SER A 56 -15.56 -25.02 5.72
C SER A 56 -15.07 -23.62 5.36
N LEU A 57 -14.03 -23.50 4.52
CA LEU A 57 -13.49 -22.22 4.08
C LEU A 57 -14.52 -21.45 3.23
N ARG A 58 -14.73 -20.18 3.61
CA ARG A 58 -15.67 -19.25 2.96
C ARG A 58 -14.96 -18.48 1.85
N LYS A 59 -15.68 -18.19 0.75
CA LYS A 59 -15.19 -17.26 -0.28
C LYS A 59 -15.09 -15.86 0.34
N PRO A 60 -13.94 -15.15 0.24
CA PRO A 60 -13.79 -13.81 0.78
C PRO A 60 -14.57 -12.75 -0.02
N THR A 61 -14.86 -11.60 0.58
CA THR A 61 -15.30 -10.40 -0.17
C THR A 61 -14.18 -9.90 -1.09
N VAL A 62 -14.54 -9.07 -2.08
CA VAL A 62 -13.56 -8.48 -3.02
C VAL A 62 -12.50 -7.66 -2.30
N ALA A 63 -12.87 -6.93 -1.24
CA ALA A 63 -11.92 -6.17 -0.42
C ALA A 63 -11.04 -7.07 0.44
N ALA A 64 -11.64 -8.05 1.14
CA ALA A 64 -10.90 -9.00 1.97
C ALA A 64 -9.88 -9.82 1.15
N TRP A 65 -10.27 -10.26 -0.05
CA TRP A 65 -9.37 -10.88 -1.02
C TRP A 65 -8.18 -9.97 -1.37
N ALA A 66 -8.42 -8.68 -1.64
CA ALA A 66 -7.34 -7.75 -1.97
C ALA A 66 -6.39 -7.46 -0.80
N VAL A 67 -6.88 -7.51 0.45
CA VAL A 67 -6.02 -7.46 1.65
C VAL A 67 -5.22 -8.76 1.81
N ASN A 68 -5.83 -9.93 1.58
CA ASN A 68 -5.11 -11.21 1.60
C ASN A 68 -3.99 -11.24 0.55
N LEU A 69 -4.22 -10.67 -0.65
CA LEU A 69 -3.18 -10.51 -1.67
C LEU A 69 -2.03 -9.61 -1.20
N LEU A 70 -2.31 -8.49 -0.52
CA LEU A 70 -1.27 -7.58 -0.02
C LEU A 70 -0.30 -8.28 0.93
N VAL A 71 -0.82 -9.04 1.89
CA VAL A 71 -0.01 -9.74 2.92
C VAL A 71 0.82 -10.87 2.31
N ARG A 72 0.34 -11.45 1.20
CA ARG A 72 1.03 -12.52 0.45
C ARG A 72 2.11 -11.98 -0.50
N ASP A 73 1.88 -10.80 -1.07
CA ASP A 73 2.85 -10.06 -1.88
C ASP A 73 3.93 -9.39 -1.02
N ASP A 74 3.63 -9.08 0.25
CA ASP A 74 4.57 -8.49 1.20
C ASP A 74 4.35 -8.99 2.64
N PRO A 75 5.07 -10.04 3.07
CA PRO A 75 4.97 -10.55 4.44
C PRO A 75 5.37 -9.54 5.53
N SER A 76 6.16 -8.50 5.20
CA SER A 76 6.58 -7.46 6.16
C SER A 76 5.46 -6.46 6.48
N LEU A 77 4.36 -6.48 5.71
CA LEU A 77 3.21 -5.60 5.89
C LEU A 77 2.60 -5.69 7.30
N ALA A 78 2.55 -6.89 7.88
CA ALA A 78 1.99 -7.10 9.21
C ALA A 78 2.76 -6.31 10.27
N ASP A 79 4.09 -6.30 10.17
CA ASP A 79 4.98 -5.63 11.13
C ASP A 79 4.93 -4.11 10.91
N ALA A 80 4.98 -3.65 9.65
CA ALA A 80 4.82 -2.23 9.33
C ALA A 80 3.48 -1.62 9.82
N LEU A 81 2.39 -2.40 9.80
CA LEU A 81 1.11 -1.99 10.40
C LEU A 81 1.15 -2.02 11.93
N ARG A 82 1.80 -3.02 12.54
CA ARG A 82 1.91 -3.16 13.99
C ARG A 82 2.74 -2.03 14.60
N ASP A 83 3.91 -1.76 14.04
CA ASP A 83 4.86 -0.76 14.50
C ASP A 83 4.28 0.66 14.43
N LEU A 84 3.68 1.02 13.28
CA LEU A 84 3.03 2.32 13.13
C LEU A 84 1.82 2.45 14.07
N GLY A 85 1.02 1.38 14.22
CA GLY A 85 -0.09 1.35 15.16
C GLY A 85 0.35 1.50 16.63
N GLU A 86 1.47 0.90 17.01
CA GLU A 86 2.05 1.03 18.34
C GLU A 86 2.55 2.45 18.60
N GLY A 87 3.36 3.01 17.69
CA GLY A 87 3.82 4.39 17.79
C GLY A 87 2.67 5.40 17.88
N MET A 88 1.57 5.18 17.14
CA MET A 88 0.34 5.98 17.27
C MET A 88 -0.27 5.88 18.67
N ARG A 89 -0.46 4.67 19.19
CA ARG A 89 -1.03 4.47 20.54
C ARG A 89 -0.11 5.02 21.64
N ASP A 90 1.21 4.98 21.47
CA ASP A 90 2.15 5.61 22.41
C ASP A 90 2.09 7.13 22.38
N ALA A 91 2.02 7.74 21.19
CA ALA A 91 1.84 9.18 21.05
C ALA A 91 0.49 9.66 21.63
N GLU A 92 -0.57 8.83 21.55
CA GLU A 92 -1.85 9.09 22.23
C GLU A 92 -1.72 8.99 23.76
N ARG A 93 -1.04 7.95 24.28
CA ARG A 93 -0.79 7.76 25.72
C ARG A 93 0.06 8.88 26.33
N SER A 94 1.05 9.38 25.59
CA SER A 94 1.95 10.45 26.03
C SER A 94 1.41 11.86 25.78
N LEU A 95 0.28 11.99 25.06
CA LEU A 95 -0.33 13.24 24.59
C LEU A 95 0.62 14.09 23.70
N ASP A 96 1.51 13.43 22.94
CA ASP A 96 2.46 14.08 22.05
C ASP A 96 1.79 14.56 20.75
N GLY A 97 1.20 15.76 20.81
CA GLY A 97 0.56 16.42 19.67
C GLY A 97 1.45 16.55 18.42
N PRO A 98 2.75 16.92 18.52
CA PRO A 98 3.70 16.84 17.41
C PRO A 98 3.82 15.44 16.79
N ALA A 99 4.09 14.39 17.58
CA ALA A 99 4.23 13.02 17.07
C ALA A 99 2.93 12.52 16.43
N LEU A 100 1.77 12.81 17.04
CA LEU A 100 0.46 12.48 16.48
C LEU A 100 0.21 13.10 15.11
N ARG A 101 0.70 14.32 14.87
CA ARG A 101 0.60 14.96 13.54
C ARG A 101 1.46 14.24 12.51
N GLU A 102 2.66 13.80 12.90
CA GLU A 102 3.61 13.14 11.98
C GLU A 102 3.19 11.70 11.67
N LEU A 103 2.94 10.89 12.70
CA LEU A 103 2.38 9.54 12.57
C LEU A 103 1.05 9.56 11.81
N GLY A 104 0.24 10.62 11.98
CA GLY A 104 -0.97 10.85 11.20
C GLY A 104 -0.74 11.11 9.71
N LYS A 105 0.42 11.67 9.29
CA LYS A 105 0.83 11.74 7.88
C LYS A 105 1.29 10.37 7.40
N GLN A 106 2.16 9.71 8.16
CA GLN A 106 2.70 8.39 7.84
C GLN A 106 1.56 7.37 7.63
N ARG A 107 0.53 7.37 8.50
CA ARG A 107 -0.71 6.62 8.32
C ARG A 107 -1.35 6.84 6.96
N ARG A 108 -1.56 8.10 6.54
CA ARG A 108 -2.19 8.41 5.25
C ARG A 108 -1.31 7.96 4.08
N ALA A 109 0.00 8.14 4.16
CA ALA A 109 0.94 7.70 3.13
C ALA A 109 0.95 6.17 3.00
N LEU A 110 1.10 5.44 4.12
CA LEU A 110 1.10 3.98 4.15
C LEU A 110 -0.21 3.41 3.61
N VAL A 111 -1.37 3.82 4.17
CA VAL A 111 -2.67 3.28 3.78
C VAL A 111 -2.98 3.58 2.31
N SER A 112 -2.71 4.80 1.81
CA SER A 112 -2.95 5.12 0.39
C SER A 112 -2.00 4.35 -0.55
N GLY A 113 -0.74 4.15 -0.17
CA GLY A 113 0.22 3.32 -0.90
C GLY A 113 -0.22 1.85 -0.98
N LEU A 114 -0.74 1.31 0.13
CA LEU A 114 -1.26 -0.05 0.21
C LEU A 114 -2.56 -0.23 -0.59
N VAL A 115 -3.50 0.70 -0.53
CA VAL A 115 -4.70 0.69 -1.39
C VAL A 115 -4.31 0.75 -2.87
N ALA A 116 -3.29 1.54 -3.23
CA ALA A 116 -2.76 1.57 -4.60
C ALA A 116 -2.08 0.24 -5.00
N ARG A 117 -1.35 -0.41 -4.08
CA ARG A 117 -0.75 -1.75 -4.30
C ARG A 117 -1.82 -2.84 -4.44
N ALA A 118 -2.84 -2.85 -3.58
CA ALA A 118 -4.00 -3.75 -3.67
C ALA A 118 -4.72 -3.62 -5.02
N ARG A 119 -4.91 -2.39 -5.52
CA ARG A 119 -5.48 -2.14 -6.86
C ARG A 119 -4.63 -2.74 -7.99
N ARG A 120 -3.29 -2.69 -7.89
CA ARG A 120 -2.39 -3.31 -8.87
C ARG A 120 -2.45 -4.84 -8.80
N LEU A 121 -2.38 -5.42 -7.61
CA LEU A 121 -2.46 -6.87 -7.40
C LEU A 121 -3.81 -7.45 -7.86
N ALA A 122 -4.91 -6.80 -7.51
CA ALA A 122 -6.24 -7.18 -7.97
C ALA A 122 -6.35 -7.15 -9.51
N ALA A 123 -5.83 -6.10 -10.15
CA ALA A 123 -5.82 -5.98 -11.61
C ALA A 123 -4.94 -7.04 -12.29
N ALA A 124 -3.80 -7.41 -11.70
CA ALA A 124 -2.97 -8.53 -12.16
C ALA A 124 -3.70 -9.88 -12.00
N GLY A 125 -4.48 -10.04 -10.93
CA GLY A 125 -5.43 -11.14 -10.72
C GLY A 125 -6.72 -11.05 -11.55
N GLY A 126 -6.78 -10.21 -12.58
CA GLY A 126 -7.90 -10.11 -13.52
C GLY A 126 -9.10 -9.26 -13.07
N GLN A 127 -9.13 -8.76 -11.83
CA GLN A 127 -10.30 -8.08 -11.25
C GLN A 127 -10.01 -6.63 -10.84
N LYS A 128 -10.74 -5.67 -11.41
CA LYS A 128 -10.63 -4.26 -10.99
C LYS A 128 -11.39 -4.01 -9.70
N LEU A 129 -10.72 -3.47 -8.67
CA LEU A 129 -11.39 -2.99 -7.47
C LEU A 129 -12.29 -1.80 -7.79
N SER A 130 -13.55 -1.87 -7.35
CA SER A 130 -14.46 -0.73 -7.38
C SER A 130 -14.05 0.34 -6.37
N THR A 131 -14.64 1.53 -6.47
CA THR A 131 -14.43 2.60 -5.47
C THR A 131 -14.83 2.14 -4.08
N ALA A 132 -15.99 1.48 -3.95
CA ALA A 132 -16.47 0.94 -2.68
C ALA A 132 -15.54 -0.14 -2.10
N ALA A 133 -15.10 -1.10 -2.92
CA ALA A 133 -14.15 -2.13 -2.48
C ALA A 133 -12.79 -1.53 -2.08
N SER A 134 -12.34 -0.47 -2.76
CA SER A 134 -11.12 0.26 -2.37
C SER A 134 -11.27 0.92 -1.00
N GLN A 135 -12.46 1.45 -0.71
CA GLN A 135 -12.77 2.11 0.56
C GLN A 135 -12.89 1.09 1.71
N GLU A 136 -13.46 -0.09 1.47
CA GLU A 136 -13.49 -1.22 2.41
C GLU A 136 -12.06 -1.73 2.74
N VAL A 137 -11.15 -1.76 1.75
CA VAL A 137 -9.72 -2.02 1.97
C VAL A 137 -9.09 -0.93 2.85
N GLU A 138 -9.32 0.35 2.54
CA GLU A 138 -8.82 1.50 3.32
C GLU A 138 -9.30 1.46 4.79
N GLN A 139 -10.58 1.17 5.00
CA GLN A 139 -11.17 0.99 6.34
C GLN A 139 -10.52 -0.17 7.09
N THR A 140 -10.34 -1.33 6.44
CA THR A 140 -9.73 -2.52 7.06
C THR A 140 -8.27 -2.28 7.46
N LEU A 141 -7.48 -1.63 6.60
CA LEU A 141 -6.09 -1.24 6.92
C LEU A 141 -6.03 -0.19 8.03
N THR A 142 -6.97 0.76 8.05
CA THR A 142 -7.07 1.75 9.13
C THR A 142 -7.46 1.11 10.46
N ALA A 143 -8.32 0.08 10.43
CA ALA A 143 -8.71 -0.69 11.61
C ALA A 143 -7.54 -1.52 12.17
N ALA A 144 -6.71 -2.11 11.30
CA ALA A 144 -5.49 -2.82 11.69
C ALA A 144 -4.48 -1.92 12.42
N LEU A 145 -4.31 -0.67 11.97
CA LEU A 145 -3.46 0.31 12.67
C LEU A 145 -4.01 0.65 14.06
N ALA A 146 -5.33 0.72 14.23
CA ALA A 146 -5.96 1.05 15.50
C ALA A 146 -5.94 -0.12 16.51
N ASP A 147 -6.28 -1.34 16.09
CA ASP A 147 -6.43 -2.52 16.96
C ASP A 147 -5.45 -3.64 16.56
N PRO A 148 -4.51 -4.04 17.45
CA PRO A 148 -3.57 -5.14 17.18
C PRO A 148 -4.24 -6.44 16.75
N ARG A 149 -5.44 -6.76 17.27
CA ARG A 149 -6.16 -7.98 16.92
C ARG A 149 -6.63 -7.98 15.46
N VAL A 150 -6.89 -6.80 14.91
CA VAL A 150 -7.22 -6.63 13.49
C VAL A 150 -5.95 -6.70 12.65
N ALA A 151 -4.81 -6.19 13.13
CA ALA A 151 -3.51 -6.38 12.48
C ALA A 151 -3.13 -7.87 12.40
N ASP A 152 -3.33 -8.64 13.47
CA ASP A 152 -3.06 -10.09 13.48
C ASP A 152 -4.03 -10.86 12.56
N ALA A 153 -5.31 -10.47 12.50
CA ALA A 153 -6.27 -11.03 11.56
C ALA A 153 -5.95 -10.72 10.09
N VAL A 154 -5.42 -9.52 9.80
CA VAL A 154 -4.87 -9.16 8.49
C VAL A 154 -3.64 -10.02 8.19
N ALA A 155 -2.68 -10.11 9.13
CA ALA A 155 -1.44 -10.87 8.99
C ALA A 155 -1.66 -12.36 8.70
N ALA A 156 -2.76 -12.93 9.20
CA ALA A 156 -3.17 -14.30 8.90
C ALA A 156 -3.54 -14.55 7.42
N GLY A 157 -3.75 -13.50 6.60
CA GLY A 157 -3.94 -13.63 5.15
C GLY A 157 -5.16 -14.47 4.70
N THR A 158 -6.17 -14.58 5.57
CA THR A 158 -7.37 -15.43 5.43
C THR A 158 -8.68 -14.69 5.73
N LEU A 159 -8.68 -13.36 5.61
CA LEU A 159 -9.87 -12.53 5.84
C LEU A 159 -11.01 -12.93 4.90
N THR A 160 -12.22 -13.02 5.44
CA THR A 160 -13.42 -13.38 4.67
C THR A 160 -14.34 -12.19 4.37
N HIS A 161 -14.19 -11.07 5.09
CA HIS A 161 -14.93 -9.82 4.92
C HIS A 161 -14.09 -8.65 5.46
N GLY A 162 -14.37 -7.42 5.01
CA GLY A 162 -13.75 -6.21 5.58
C GLY A 162 -14.00 -6.10 7.09
N THR A 163 -13.11 -5.39 7.78
CA THR A 163 -13.19 -5.21 9.25
C THR A 163 -13.19 -3.72 9.57
N GLU A 164 -14.29 -3.21 10.15
CA GLU A 164 -14.39 -1.81 10.54
C GLU A 164 -13.98 -1.61 12.02
N HIS A 165 -13.27 -0.52 12.31
CA HIS A 165 -12.96 -0.13 13.69
C HIS A 165 -14.16 0.61 14.30
N VAL A 166 -14.96 -0.09 15.10
CA VAL A 166 -16.06 0.50 15.88
C VAL A 166 -15.50 1.16 17.14
N GLY A 167 -14.99 2.38 16.98
CA GLY A 167 -14.75 3.29 18.10
C GLY A 167 -16.07 3.65 18.76
N PHE A 168 -16.19 3.38 20.07
CA PHE A 168 -17.44 3.37 20.87
C PHE A 168 -18.38 2.18 20.63
N GLY A 169 -17.92 1.00 21.05
CA GLY A 169 -18.75 0.09 21.86
C GLY A 169 -19.82 -0.72 21.14
N SER A 170 -19.42 -1.89 20.61
CA SER A 170 -20.21 -3.12 20.79
C SER A 170 -19.28 -4.33 20.72
N ALA A 171 -19.59 -5.34 21.53
CA ALA A 171 -18.90 -6.62 21.50
C ALA A 171 -19.37 -7.45 20.29
N ASP A 172 -18.44 -8.15 19.64
CA ASP A 172 -18.51 -9.61 19.48
C ASP A 172 -17.27 -10.12 18.72
N ALA A 173 -16.27 -10.55 19.50
CA ALA A 173 -15.11 -11.29 19.01
C ALA A 173 -14.49 -12.09 20.17
N SER A 174 -15.16 -13.16 20.60
CA SER A 174 -14.56 -14.21 21.43
C SER A 174 -14.54 -15.51 20.65
N PRO A 175 -13.34 -16.00 20.25
CA PRO A 175 -13.18 -17.31 19.65
C PRO A 175 -12.82 -18.33 20.74
N GLU A 176 -13.77 -19.17 21.14
CA GLU A 176 -13.43 -20.37 21.90
C GLU A 176 -14.52 -21.42 21.82
N GLY A 177 -14.13 -22.66 21.56
CA GLY A 177 -15.01 -23.80 21.68
C GLY A 177 -14.24 -24.98 22.22
N GLU A 178 -14.75 -25.59 23.29
CA GLU A 178 -14.73 -27.05 23.45
C GLU A 178 -15.61 -27.50 24.64
N ARG A 179 -16.33 -28.63 24.43
CA ARG A 179 -16.95 -29.52 25.46
C ARG A 179 -18.09 -28.90 26.29
N ALA A 180 -19.30 -29.46 26.38
CA ALA A 180 -19.68 -30.87 26.41
C ALA A 180 -21.13 -31.05 25.93
N GLY A 181 -21.50 -32.26 25.49
CA GLY A 181 -22.85 -32.53 24.98
C GLY A 181 -23.80 -33.09 26.04
N VAL A 182 -25.10 -32.82 25.87
CA VAL A 182 -26.24 -33.71 26.17
C VAL A 182 -27.40 -33.30 25.24
N VAL A 183 -27.95 -34.24 24.48
CA VAL A 183 -29.31 -34.18 23.90
C VAL A 183 -30.29 -34.74 24.94
N PRO A 184 -31.43 -34.08 25.25
CA PRO A 184 -32.68 -34.16 24.46
C PRO A 184 -33.38 -32.78 24.25
N GLU A 185 -34.49 -32.57 23.51
CA GLU A 185 -35.28 -33.37 22.56
C GLU A 185 -36.20 -32.48 21.66
N SER A 186 -36.83 -33.08 20.64
CA SER A 186 -38.19 -32.84 20.08
C SER A 186 -38.91 -31.47 20.24
N GLY A 187 -39.34 -30.87 19.12
CA GLY A 187 -40.47 -29.93 19.15
C GLY A 187 -40.69 -28.95 17.97
N THR A 188 -41.34 -29.41 16.89
CA THR A 188 -42.32 -28.64 16.07
C THR A 188 -41.93 -27.29 15.43
N SER A 189 -41.84 -27.30 14.09
CA SER A 189 -42.07 -26.10 13.26
C SER A 189 -43.58 -25.79 13.16
N PRO A 190 -43.99 -24.52 13.00
CA PRO A 190 -44.68 -24.21 11.75
C PRO A 190 -44.46 -22.81 11.14
N ALA A 191 -44.46 -22.80 9.80
CA ALA A 191 -45.11 -21.85 8.88
C ALA A 191 -45.23 -20.33 9.20
N ARG A 192 -44.53 -19.56 8.37
CA ARG A 192 -44.98 -18.35 7.62
C ARG A 192 -46.37 -17.76 7.97
N SER A 193 -46.40 -16.47 8.31
CA SER A 193 -47.48 -15.58 7.87
C SER A 193 -46.94 -14.20 7.46
N ARG A 194 -47.39 -13.77 6.29
CA ARG A 194 -47.37 -12.41 5.76
C ARG A 194 -48.62 -11.68 6.28
N SER A 195 -48.49 -10.40 6.61
CA SER A 195 -49.39 -9.28 6.21
C SER A 195 -48.94 -8.03 6.99
N GLU A 196 -48.55 -6.93 6.33
CA GLU A 196 -49.37 -5.72 6.13
C GLU A 196 -49.80 -5.02 7.45
N GLY A 197 -49.72 -3.69 7.61
CA GLY A 197 -49.33 -2.61 6.68
C GLY A 197 -49.59 -1.23 7.32
N THR A 198 -49.67 -0.18 6.48
CA THR A 198 -49.87 1.26 6.84
C THR A 198 -48.68 1.99 7.50
N GLY A 199 -48.35 3.24 7.14
CA GLY A 199 -48.83 4.01 5.99
C GLY A 199 -48.42 5.50 5.99
N ALA A 200 -48.21 6.06 4.78
CA ALA A 200 -48.13 7.49 4.45
C ALA A 200 -46.95 8.31 5.05
N THR A 201 -46.52 9.46 4.50
CA THR A 201 -47.07 10.34 3.45
C THR A 201 -46.05 10.74 2.37
N ARG A 202 -46.55 11.25 1.24
CA ARG A 202 -45.77 11.80 0.11
C ARG A 202 -45.49 13.31 0.32
N GLY A 203 -44.42 13.81 -0.28
CA GLY A 203 -44.15 15.24 -0.41
C GLY A 203 -43.41 15.56 -1.72
N ALA A 204 -44.15 15.83 -2.80
CA ALA A 204 -43.58 16.25 -4.08
C ALA A 204 -43.70 17.78 -4.23
N GLY A 205 -42.60 18.45 -4.60
CA GLY A 205 -42.54 19.89 -4.83
C GLY A 205 -41.98 20.21 -6.22
N THR A 206 -42.75 20.95 -7.03
CA THR A 206 -42.39 21.30 -8.42
C THR A 206 -41.83 22.72 -8.52
N ARG A 207 -40.86 22.86 -9.44
CA ARG A 207 -40.20 24.05 -10.05
C ARG A 207 -41.03 25.36 -10.11
N PRO A 208 -40.35 26.54 -10.17
CA PRO A 208 -39.79 27.09 -11.42
C PRO A 208 -38.28 27.45 -11.29
N GLY A 209 -37.51 27.80 -12.32
CA GLY A 209 -37.79 28.00 -13.75
C GLY A 209 -37.10 29.26 -14.31
N VAL A 210 -35.85 29.16 -14.77
CA VAL A 210 -35.13 30.22 -15.53
C VAL A 210 -34.42 29.59 -16.74
N ARG A 211 -34.27 30.37 -17.82
CA ARG A 211 -33.95 29.93 -19.19
C ARG A 211 -32.74 30.69 -19.76
N ALA A 212 -32.13 30.13 -20.81
CA ALA A 212 -31.04 30.63 -21.64
C ALA A 212 -29.61 30.49 -21.05
N GLY A 213 -28.61 30.06 -21.81
CA GLY A 213 -28.61 29.59 -23.21
C GLY A 213 -27.22 29.10 -23.66
N GLY A 214 -27.05 28.75 -24.95
CA GLY A 214 -25.73 28.52 -25.56
C GLY A 214 -25.25 27.06 -25.66
N ARG A 215 -25.24 26.55 -26.89
CA ARG A 215 -24.52 25.35 -27.37
C ARG A 215 -23.77 25.80 -28.65
N PRO A 216 -22.76 25.07 -29.16
CA PRO A 216 -21.65 24.38 -28.48
C PRO A 216 -20.27 24.82 -29.04
N GLY A 217 -19.19 24.60 -28.27
CA GLY A 217 -17.81 24.71 -28.78
C GLY A 217 -17.09 23.37 -28.64
N ALA A 218 -16.66 22.79 -29.76
CA ALA A 218 -15.89 21.53 -29.76
C ALA A 218 -14.39 21.83 -29.94
N ALA A 219 -13.53 21.26 -29.09
CA ALA A 219 -12.11 21.03 -29.40
C ALA A 219 -11.44 20.03 -28.43
N ALA A 220 -10.87 18.97 -29.01
CA ALA A 220 -9.59 18.33 -28.67
C ALA A 220 -9.16 18.09 -27.20
N SER A 221 -9.23 16.82 -26.78
CA SER A 221 -8.12 16.02 -26.22
C SER A 221 -8.63 14.58 -25.95
N SER A 222 -7.86 13.50 -26.05
CA SER A 222 -6.50 13.35 -26.59
C SER A 222 -6.33 11.96 -27.21
N ALA A 223 -5.43 11.93 -28.18
CA ALA A 223 -4.63 10.77 -28.58
C ALA A 223 -4.30 9.79 -27.43
N ALA A 224 -4.43 8.48 -27.71
CA ALA A 224 -3.31 7.55 -27.85
C ALA A 224 -3.70 6.11 -27.46
N ARG A 225 -4.00 5.27 -28.46
CA ARG A 225 -3.59 3.86 -28.46
C ARG A 225 -3.17 3.48 -29.87
N ALA A 226 -1.96 2.94 -29.96
CA ALA A 226 -1.42 2.35 -31.17
C ALA A 226 -1.74 0.84 -31.22
N ASP A 227 -1.40 0.26 -32.38
CA ASP A 227 -1.01 -1.15 -32.56
C ASP A 227 -2.10 -2.23 -32.57
N ARG A 228 -2.57 -2.57 -33.77
CA ARG A 228 -1.92 -3.66 -34.56
C ARG A 228 -2.33 -3.64 -36.03
N GLY A 229 -1.43 -4.11 -36.90
CA GLY A 229 -1.69 -4.33 -38.32
C GLY A 229 -1.94 -5.81 -38.64
N ASP A 230 -2.92 -6.02 -39.51
CA ASP A 230 -3.20 -7.12 -40.46
C ASP A 230 -4.50 -6.64 -41.19
N ASP A 231 -4.80 -6.91 -42.45
CA ASP A 231 -4.22 -7.86 -43.42
C ASP A 231 -4.41 -7.30 -44.87
N ALA A 232 -3.96 -8.01 -45.90
CA ALA A 232 -3.89 -7.54 -47.29
C ALA A 232 -5.25 -7.29 -48.02
N PRO A 233 -5.30 -6.43 -49.06
CA PRO A 233 -6.42 -6.40 -50.00
C PRO A 233 -6.27 -7.51 -51.06
N GLY A 234 -7.07 -8.57 -50.91
CA GLY A 234 -7.20 -9.62 -51.92
C GLY A 234 -7.83 -9.11 -53.23
N THR A 235 -7.29 -9.58 -54.35
CA THR A 235 -7.89 -9.45 -55.70
C THR A 235 -8.96 -10.52 -55.95
N SER A 236 -9.73 -10.37 -57.04
CA SER A 236 -10.87 -11.19 -57.50
C SER A 236 -12.21 -10.87 -56.79
N ASP A 237 -13.39 -10.93 -57.45
CA ASP A 237 -13.65 -11.40 -58.82
C ASP A 237 -14.85 -10.69 -59.50
N ASP A 238 -15.02 -10.97 -60.79
CA ASP A 238 -16.12 -10.51 -61.65
C ASP A 238 -17.54 -10.89 -61.15
N ALA A 239 -18.52 -10.03 -61.46
CA ALA A 239 -19.94 -10.39 -61.47
C ALA A 239 -20.70 -9.60 -62.55
N ALA A 240 -20.78 -10.16 -63.75
CA ALA A 240 -21.53 -9.61 -64.88
C ALA A 240 -22.98 -10.13 -64.92
N ALA A 241 -23.93 -9.23 -65.22
CA ALA A 241 -25.26 -9.49 -65.78
C ALA A 241 -25.80 -8.14 -66.31
N SER A 242 -25.86 -7.87 -67.62
CA SER A 242 -26.95 -8.23 -68.56
C SER A 242 -28.29 -7.59 -68.17
N SER A 243 -29.07 -6.95 -69.06
CA SER A 243 -29.26 -7.24 -70.50
C SER A 243 -30.02 -6.12 -71.25
N ASP A 244 -29.79 -6.01 -72.57
CA ASP A 244 -30.75 -5.67 -73.66
C ASP A 244 -31.55 -4.33 -73.63
N ASP A 245 -32.07 -3.75 -74.72
CA ASP A 245 -31.99 -4.00 -76.18
C ASP A 245 -32.26 -2.67 -76.94
N ALA A 246 -31.90 -2.59 -78.24
CA ALA A 246 -32.59 -1.83 -79.30
C ALA A 246 -31.74 -1.70 -80.57
N ALA A 247 -32.08 -2.47 -81.61
CA ALA A 247 -31.47 -2.36 -82.94
C ALA A 247 -32.02 -1.18 -83.78
N GLY A 248 -31.17 -0.61 -84.64
CA GLY A 248 -31.55 0.36 -85.68
C GLY A 248 -30.72 0.15 -86.95
N SER A 249 -31.35 -0.30 -88.03
CA SER A 249 -30.69 -0.80 -89.24
C SER A 249 -30.39 0.28 -90.29
N GLY A 250 -29.27 0.10 -91.02
CA GLY A 250 -28.86 0.88 -92.20
C GLY A 250 -27.34 1.12 -92.17
N GLY A 251 -26.51 0.64 -93.09
CA GLY A 251 -26.75 0.28 -94.49
C GLY A 251 -25.71 1.02 -95.33
N GLY A 252 -24.58 0.39 -95.65
CA GLY A 252 -23.47 1.08 -96.33
C GLY A 252 -22.20 0.22 -96.41
N ARG A 253 -22.07 -0.56 -97.48
CA ARG A 253 -20.99 -1.53 -97.68
C ARG A 253 -19.82 -0.89 -98.44
N THR A 254 -18.82 -0.33 -97.73
CA THR A 254 -17.58 0.19 -98.36
C THR A 254 -16.31 -0.15 -97.57
N ARG A 255 -15.41 -0.92 -98.21
CA ARG A 255 -13.96 -1.05 -97.96
C ARG A 255 -13.32 -1.48 -99.30
N PRO A 256 -11.99 -1.32 -99.54
CA PRO A 256 -10.95 -0.86 -98.59
C PRO A 256 -9.97 0.21 -99.12
N SER A 257 -9.62 1.19 -98.27
CA SER A 257 -8.32 1.89 -98.35
C SER A 257 -7.91 2.51 -97.00
N SER A 258 -7.95 1.71 -95.92
CA SER A 258 -7.77 2.24 -94.55
C SER A 258 -6.87 1.40 -93.63
N THR A 259 -6.06 0.46 -94.15
CA THR A 259 -5.07 -0.27 -93.33
C THR A 259 -4.08 0.68 -92.65
N THR A 260 -3.64 1.73 -93.35
CA THR A 260 -2.78 2.80 -92.81
C THR A 260 -3.47 3.59 -91.70
N SER A 261 -4.76 3.93 -91.86
CA SER A 261 -5.56 4.63 -90.86
C SER A 261 -5.84 3.78 -89.62
N ALA A 262 -6.17 2.50 -89.80
CA ALA A 262 -6.35 1.55 -88.70
C ALA A 262 -5.05 1.31 -87.92
N LYS A 263 -3.91 1.23 -88.62
CA LYS A 263 -2.58 1.12 -87.99
C LYS A 263 -2.21 2.40 -87.23
N ALA A 264 -2.38 3.58 -87.83
CA ALA A 264 -2.13 4.86 -87.15
C ALA A 264 -3.02 5.04 -85.91
N ALA A 265 -4.27 4.59 -85.95
CA ALA A 265 -5.17 4.60 -84.80
C ALA A 265 -4.76 3.58 -83.71
N ALA A 266 -4.21 2.42 -84.09
CA ALA A 266 -3.66 1.45 -83.14
C ALA A 266 -2.40 2.00 -82.44
N GLU A 267 -1.45 2.53 -83.21
CA GLU A 267 -0.26 3.20 -82.67
C GLU A 267 -0.61 4.41 -81.80
N GLY A 268 -1.67 5.17 -82.15
CA GLY A 268 -2.20 6.26 -81.33
C GLY A 268 -2.72 5.77 -79.97
N ARG A 269 -3.49 4.67 -79.95
CA ARG A 269 -3.95 4.05 -78.70
C ARG A 269 -2.80 3.49 -77.87
N GLU A 270 -1.77 2.93 -78.50
CA GLU A 270 -0.59 2.42 -77.79
C GLU A 270 0.24 3.56 -77.19
N ARG A 271 0.47 4.65 -77.94
CA ARG A 271 1.10 5.87 -77.41
C ARG A 271 0.32 6.45 -76.22
N ALA A 272 -1.02 6.48 -76.29
CA ALA A 272 -1.87 6.91 -75.18
C ALA A 272 -1.76 6.00 -73.94
N ARG A 273 -1.73 4.68 -74.12
CA ARG A 273 -1.51 3.71 -73.01
C ARG A 273 -0.14 3.90 -72.35
N ARG A 274 0.92 4.01 -73.14
CA ARG A 274 2.29 4.25 -72.62
C ARG A 274 2.40 5.60 -71.89
N ALA A 275 1.70 6.63 -72.35
CA ALA A 275 1.63 7.92 -71.65
C ALA A 275 0.91 7.81 -70.30
N GLN A 276 -0.27 7.17 -70.25
CA GLN A 276 -1.01 6.92 -69.00
C GLN A 276 -0.23 6.03 -68.02
N GLU A 277 0.52 5.05 -68.52
CA GLU A 277 1.38 4.20 -67.69
C GLU A 277 2.56 4.98 -67.11
N ALA A 278 3.23 5.82 -67.91
CA ALA A 278 4.28 6.72 -67.45
C ALA A 278 3.78 7.73 -66.41
N GLU A 279 2.56 8.27 -66.57
CA GLU A 279 1.91 9.15 -65.61
C GLU A 279 1.57 8.43 -64.29
N ARG A 280 1.03 7.21 -64.36
CA ARG A 280 0.82 6.35 -63.18
C ARG A 280 2.13 6.03 -62.45
N LEU A 281 3.22 5.79 -63.17
CA LEU A 281 4.54 5.55 -62.58
C LEU A 281 5.11 6.81 -61.91
N ARG A 282 4.91 8.00 -62.50
CA ARG A 282 5.26 9.28 -61.87
C ARG A 282 4.51 9.51 -60.56
N HIS A 283 3.18 9.41 -60.56
CA HIS A 283 2.39 9.55 -59.34
C HIS A 283 2.72 8.50 -58.27
N ARG A 284 3.02 7.25 -58.66
CA ARG A 284 3.51 6.24 -57.71
C ARG A 284 4.88 6.62 -57.11
N HIS A 285 5.78 7.18 -57.91
CA HIS A 285 7.08 7.64 -57.43
C HIS A 285 6.96 8.85 -56.51
N GLU A 286 6.16 9.86 -56.89
CA GLU A 286 5.85 11.04 -56.06
C GLU A 286 5.25 10.63 -54.70
N HIS A 287 4.28 9.70 -54.70
CA HIS A 287 3.70 9.17 -53.47
C HIS A 287 4.73 8.37 -52.65
N ALA A 288 5.63 7.61 -53.28
CA ALA A 288 6.69 6.89 -52.58
C ALA A 288 7.73 7.83 -51.95
N VAL A 289 8.07 8.94 -52.62
CA VAL A 289 8.96 9.99 -52.08
C VAL A 289 8.31 10.67 -50.87
N ALA A 290 7.05 11.10 -51.00
CA ALA A 290 6.30 11.70 -49.90
C ALA A 290 6.13 10.75 -48.70
N ALA A 291 5.89 9.46 -48.94
CA ALA A 291 5.81 8.44 -47.90
C ALA A 291 7.17 8.22 -47.19
N ARG A 292 8.29 8.25 -47.93
CA ARG A 292 9.65 8.18 -47.35
C ARG A 292 9.93 9.40 -46.46
N GLU A 293 9.63 10.60 -46.94
CA GLU A 293 9.84 11.85 -46.19
C GLU A 293 8.99 11.91 -44.91
N ALA A 294 7.73 11.45 -44.97
CA ALA A 294 6.89 11.31 -43.80
C ALA A 294 7.48 10.31 -42.77
N ALA A 295 7.96 9.15 -43.24
CA ALA A 295 8.60 8.14 -42.41
C ALA A 295 9.92 8.61 -41.77
N GLU A 296 10.75 9.35 -42.51
CA GLU A 296 11.98 9.98 -41.99
C GLU A 296 11.63 11.00 -40.89
N ALA A 297 10.63 11.84 -41.11
CA ALA A 297 10.17 12.80 -40.11
C ALA A 297 9.54 12.14 -38.87
N ASP A 298 8.89 10.98 -39.00
CA ASP A 298 8.43 10.19 -37.85
C ASP A 298 9.58 9.52 -37.09
N LEU A 299 10.63 9.08 -37.81
CA LEU A 299 11.82 8.47 -37.22
C LEU A 299 12.61 9.50 -36.41
N ASP A 300 12.77 10.73 -36.90
CA ASP A 300 13.39 11.81 -36.15
C ASP A 300 12.54 12.24 -34.94
N ARG A 301 11.20 12.32 -35.08
CA ARG A 301 10.29 12.49 -33.92
C ARG A 301 10.44 11.37 -32.88
N ALA A 302 10.70 10.14 -33.30
CA ALA A 302 10.92 9.02 -32.39
C ALA A 302 12.29 9.11 -31.70
N ARG A 303 13.34 9.54 -32.40
CA ARG A 303 14.68 9.79 -31.83
C ARG A 303 14.66 10.85 -30.74
N THR A 304 14.09 12.03 -31.01
CA THR A 304 14.02 13.10 -29.99
C THR A 304 13.26 12.64 -28.75
N ARG A 305 12.11 11.95 -28.92
CA ARG A 305 11.38 11.38 -27.78
C ARG A 305 12.19 10.35 -26.99
N HIS A 306 13.01 9.54 -27.65
CA HIS A 306 13.90 8.59 -26.97
C HIS A 306 14.99 9.31 -26.17
N GLU A 307 15.59 10.37 -26.73
CA GLU A 307 16.59 11.21 -26.04
C GLU A 307 15.99 11.96 -24.84
N ASP A 308 14.78 12.52 -24.99
CA ASP A 308 14.01 13.15 -23.91
C ASP A 308 13.72 12.15 -22.78
N VAL A 309 13.26 10.94 -23.12
CA VAL A 309 12.97 9.87 -22.14
C VAL A 309 14.24 9.38 -21.45
N ALA A 310 15.35 9.20 -22.17
CA ALA A 310 16.63 8.79 -21.59
C ALA A 310 17.19 9.85 -20.63
N THR A 311 17.02 11.14 -20.95
CA THR A 311 17.41 12.25 -20.06
C THR A 311 16.50 12.32 -18.83
N ALA A 312 15.20 12.09 -18.99
CA ALA A 312 14.26 12.01 -17.87
C ALA A 312 14.54 10.80 -16.96
N GLU A 313 14.93 9.65 -17.52
CA GLU A 313 15.36 8.47 -16.76
C GLU A 313 16.63 8.76 -15.94
N GLN A 314 17.65 9.38 -16.55
CA GLN A 314 18.87 9.79 -15.84
C GLN A 314 18.58 10.77 -14.70
N ALA A 315 17.70 11.75 -14.91
CA ALA A 315 17.27 12.69 -13.87
C ALA A 315 16.49 11.99 -12.74
N ALA A 316 15.65 11.01 -13.07
CA ALA A 316 14.93 10.20 -12.08
C ALA A 316 15.88 9.32 -11.25
N VAL A 317 16.90 8.72 -11.87
CA VAL A 317 17.94 7.94 -11.16
C VAL A 317 18.74 8.85 -10.22
N ALA A 318 19.19 10.03 -10.67
CA ALA A 318 19.89 10.98 -9.80
C ALA A 318 19.02 11.41 -8.59
N THR A 319 17.74 11.66 -8.82
CA THR A 319 16.78 11.99 -7.75
C THR A 319 16.58 10.84 -6.76
N LEU A 320 16.61 9.59 -7.24
CA LEU A 320 16.57 8.40 -6.39
C LEU A 320 17.83 8.30 -5.51
N GLU A 321 19.02 8.44 -6.11
CA GLU A 321 20.28 8.38 -5.35
C GLU A 321 20.38 9.49 -4.29
N ASP A 322 19.92 10.70 -4.59
CA ASP A 322 19.89 11.80 -3.63
C ASP A 322 18.96 11.49 -2.44
N ALA A 323 17.78 10.91 -2.72
CA ALA A 323 16.83 10.47 -1.68
C ALA A 323 17.35 9.27 -0.85
N GLU A 324 18.08 8.33 -1.47
CA GLU A 324 18.73 7.23 -0.76
C GLU A 324 19.83 7.72 0.18
N ARG A 325 20.59 8.76 -0.21
CA ARG A 325 21.59 9.41 0.66
C ARG A 325 20.92 10.14 1.84
N GLU A 326 19.86 10.92 1.60
CA GLU A 326 19.08 11.56 2.67
C GLU A 326 18.52 10.54 3.67
N GLN A 327 18.01 9.40 3.17
CA GLN A 327 17.55 8.30 4.01
C GLN A 327 18.68 7.69 4.86
N GLN A 328 19.86 7.49 4.29
CA GLN A 328 21.03 6.96 5.01
C GLN A 328 21.50 7.92 6.12
N ASP A 329 21.56 9.23 5.82
CA ASP A 329 21.92 10.26 6.78
C ASP A 329 20.89 10.34 7.93
N ALA A 330 19.59 10.20 7.65
CA ALA A 330 18.55 10.15 8.65
C ALA A 330 18.69 8.94 9.60
N TYR A 331 18.94 7.74 9.06
CA TYR A 331 19.22 6.56 9.88
C TYR A 331 20.50 6.69 10.71
N ALA A 332 21.55 7.30 10.17
CA ALA A 332 22.78 7.56 10.91
C ALA A 332 22.55 8.54 12.07
N ALA A 333 21.75 9.58 11.87
CA ALA A 333 21.35 10.52 12.92
C ALA A 333 20.50 9.85 14.02
N GLU A 334 19.59 8.94 13.66
CA GLU A 334 18.83 8.14 14.63
C GLU A 334 19.74 7.28 15.52
N GLN A 335 20.70 6.56 14.93
CA GLN A 335 21.67 5.76 15.67
C GLN A 335 22.49 6.60 16.66
N GLN A 336 22.92 7.80 16.26
CA GLN A 336 23.61 8.74 17.15
C GLN A 336 22.74 9.19 18.33
N LEU A 337 21.44 9.42 18.12
CA LEU A 337 20.51 9.78 19.19
C LEU A 337 20.27 8.61 20.16
N VAL A 338 20.20 7.37 19.66
CA VAL A 338 20.09 6.16 20.49
C VAL A 338 21.34 5.97 21.36
N GLU A 339 22.53 6.14 20.79
CA GLU A 339 23.80 6.06 21.54
C GLU A 339 23.89 7.18 22.59
N ALA A 340 23.57 8.42 22.23
CA ALA A 340 23.54 9.55 23.18
C ALA A 340 22.55 9.32 24.34
N LEU A 341 21.37 8.74 24.06
CA LEU A 341 20.39 8.39 25.09
C LEU A 341 20.89 7.27 26.02
N ALA A 342 21.58 6.25 25.49
CA ALA A 342 22.23 5.22 26.29
C ALA A 342 23.31 5.83 27.21
N ASP A 343 24.09 6.77 26.71
CA ASP A 343 25.12 7.50 27.46
C ASP A 343 24.52 8.35 28.60
N VAL A 344 23.41 9.05 28.34
CA VAL A 344 22.65 9.79 29.37
C VAL A 344 22.07 8.85 30.42
N ARG A 345 21.51 7.70 30.02
CA ARG A 345 20.99 6.67 30.94
C ARG A 345 22.10 6.12 31.85
N ARG A 346 23.31 5.87 31.31
CA ARG A 346 24.48 5.43 32.08
C ARG A 346 24.86 6.48 33.13
N ARG A 347 25.06 7.74 32.72
CA ARG A 347 25.40 8.85 33.64
C ARG A 347 24.36 9.05 34.75
N LEU A 348 23.07 8.88 34.44
CA LEU A 348 22.00 8.94 35.43
C LEU A 348 22.05 7.77 36.42
N ALA A 349 22.38 6.56 35.96
CA ALA A 349 22.56 5.41 36.84
C ALA A 349 23.77 5.60 37.78
N ASP A 350 24.90 6.08 37.25
CA ASP A 350 26.10 6.38 38.04
C ASP A 350 25.82 7.45 39.12
N ALA A 351 25.11 8.52 38.76
CA ALA A 351 24.69 9.56 39.71
C ALA A 351 23.77 9.01 40.81
N ARG A 352 22.78 8.16 40.44
CA ARG A 352 21.90 7.48 41.40
C ARG A 352 22.66 6.53 42.33
N ALA A 353 23.70 5.86 41.85
CA ALA A 353 24.55 4.99 42.66
C ALA A 353 25.51 5.78 43.58
N ALA A 354 25.82 7.04 43.25
CA ALA A 354 26.65 7.92 44.08
C ALA A 354 25.87 8.57 45.24
N LEU A 355 24.58 8.90 45.03
CA LEU A 355 23.70 9.57 46.00
C LEU A 355 23.74 8.95 47.42
N PRO A 356 23.52 7.63 47.63
CA PRO A 356 23.56 7.03 48.96
C PRO A 356 24.88 7.22 49.70
N ARG A 357 26.02 7.20 48.98
CA ARG A 357 27.35 7.41 49.58
C ARG A 357 27.55 8.87 49.99
N ALA A 358 26.99 9.81 49.22
CA ALA A 358 27.02 11.23 49.56
C ALA A 358 26.14 11.53 50.79
N ASP A 359 24.96 10.91 50.88
CA ASP A 359 24.07 11.03 52.04
C ASP A 359 24.69 10.41 53.30
N GLU A 360 25.31 9.24 53.20
CA GLU A 360 26.04 8.60 54.31
C GLU A 360 27.22 9.48 54.78
N ALA A 361 28.01 10.01 53.85
CA ALA A 361 29.11 10.93 54.16
C ALA A 361 28.61 12.22 54.83
N LEU A 362 27.47 12.76 54.39
CA LEU A 362 26.82 13.94 55.00
C LEU A 362 26.32 13.65 56.42
N VAL A 363 25.71 12.48 56.66
CA VAL A 363 25.28 12.05 58.00
C VAL A 363 26.49 11.85 58.92
N ALA A 364 27.55 11.20 58.45
CA ALA A 364 28.79 11.03 59.20
C ALA A 364 29.45 12.38 59.55
N ALA A 365 29.51 13.32 58.60
CA ALA A 365 30.03 14.67 58.83
C ALA A 365 29.21 15.45 59.86
N ARG A 366 27.87 15.41 59.77
CA ARG A 366 26.95 16.03 60.75
C ARG A 366 27.13 15.46 62.15
N THR A 367 27.34 14.15 62.29
CA THR A 367 27.58 13.50 63.58
C THR A 367 28.91 13.97 64.19
N ARG A 368 30.01 13.93 63.41
CA ARG A 368 31.32 14.44 63.84
C ARG A 368 31.26 15.90 64.29
N ALA A 369 30.56 16.76 63.55
CA ALA A 369 30.40 18.18 63.90
C ALA A 369 29.68 18.37 65.24
N ARG A 370 28.61 17.59 65.51
CA ARG A 370 27.91 17.61 66.81
C ARG A 370 28.79 17.14 67.96
N ASP A 371 29.63 16.12 67.72
CA ASP A 371 30.52 15.59 68.76
C ASP A 371 31.70 16.54 69.04
N GLN A 372 32.23 17.22 68.02
CA GLN A 372 33.15 18.34 68.19
C GLN A 372 32.51 19.49 68.97
N GLU A 373 31.26 19.87 68.69
CA GLU A 373 30.55 20.91 69.44
C GLU A 373 30.39 20.52 70.93
N LYS A 374 30.03 19.27 71.22
CA LYS A 374 29.99 18.74 72.60
C LYS A 374 31.36 18.82 73.27
N ALA A 375 32.43 18.44 72.56
CA ALA A 375 33.79 18.47 73.09
C ALA A 375 34.24 19.91 73.41
N VAL A 376 33.96 20.88 72.52
CA VAL A 376 34.22 22.31 72.78
C VAL A 376 33.44 22.81 74.00
N ARG A 377 32.16 22.46 74.12
CA ARG A 377 31.34 22.81 75.31
C ARG A 377 31.86 22.16 76.60
N ALA A 378 32.42 20.95 76.54
CA ALA A 378 33.03 20.28 77.68
C ALA A 378 34.33 20.99 78.09
N ALA A 379 35.24 21.22 77.14
CA ALA A 379 36.49 21.95 77.37
C ALA A 379 36.27 23.36 77.92
N ALA A 380 35.24 24.08 77.44
CA ALA A 380 34.86 25.39 77.98
C ALA A 380 34.44 25.33 79.46
N ARG A 381 33.70 24.29 79.87
CA ARG A 381 33.32 24.07 81.28
C ARG A 381 34.51 23.68 82.16
N GLU A 382 35.45 22.91 81.62
CA GLU A 382 36.69 22.56 82.31
C GLU A 382 37.59 23.79 82.50
N LEU A 383 37.72 24.63 81.46
CA LEU A 383 38.41 25.91 81.53
C LEU A 383 37.77 26.84 82.58
N GLU A 384 36.44 26.99 82.58
CA GLU A 384 35.73 27.80 83.59
C GLU A 384 35.98 27.31 85.02
N ARG A 385 35.99 25.99 85.24
CA ARG A 385 36.31 25.39 86.55
C ARG A 385 37.77 25.64 86.94
N ALA A 386 38.70 25.51 86.01
CA ALA A 386 40.13 25.74 86.23
C ALA A 386 40.40 27.21 86.56
N THR A 387 39.81 28.15 85.81
CA THR A 387 39.90 29.60 86.09
C THR A 387 39.37 29.92 87.49
N LYS A 388 38.17 29.46 87.85
CA LYS A 388 37.60 29.65 89.20
C LYS A 388 38.43 28.98 90.31
N ALA A 389 39.13 27.89 90.01
CA ALA A 389 40.05 27.27 90.96
C ALA A 389 41.33 28.11 91.14
N ALA A 390 41.89 28.64 90.06
CA ALA A 390 43.05 29.52 90.09
C ALA A 390 42.75 30.88 90.78
N GLU A 391 41.56 31.46 90.54
CA GLU A 391 41.08 32.65 91.26
C GLU A 391 41.02 32.39 92.76
N ARG A 392 40.34 31.32 93.21
CA ARG A 392 40.29 30.95 94.64
C ARG A 392 41.66 30.67 95.25
N ALA A 393 42.59 30.09 94.49
CA ALA A 393 43.96 29.87 94.96
C ALA A 393 44.71 31.18 95.18
N ARG A 394 44.57 32.16 94.27
CA ARG A 394 45.11 33.53 94.44
C ARG A 394 44.46 34.27 95.60
N ASP A 395 43.14 34.17 95.76
CA ASP A 395 42.44 34.76 96.91
C ASP A 395 42.94 34.17 98.24
N GLN A 396 43.23 32.87 98.26
CA GLN A 396 43.76 32.18 99.44
C GLN A 396 45.22 32.56 99.71
N GLU A 397 46.04 32.71 98.67
CA GLU A 397 47.42 33.21 98.75
C GLU A 397 47.44 34.65 99.29
N GLN A 398 46.61 35.55 98.74
CA GLN A 398 46.51 36.94 99.19
C GLN A 398 46.05 37.02 100.65
N ARG A 399 45.02 36.25 101.05
CA ARG A 399 44.59 36.19 102.47
C ARG A 399 45.67 35.66 103.40
N ALA A 400 46.51 34.74 102.94
CA ALA A 400 47.64 34.24 103.72
C ALA A 400 48.75 35.28 103.84
N ALA A 401 48.98 36.07 102.78
CA ALA A 401 49.91 37.20 102.78
C ALA A 401 49.44 38.34 103.71
N ASP A 402 48.16 38.73 103.63
CA ASP A 402 47.55 39.77 104.47
C ASP A 402 47.47 39.40 105.96
N ALA A 403 47.63 38.11 106.29
CA ALA A 403 47.62 37.58 107.66
C ALA A 403 49.03 37.42 108.27
N LEU A 404 50.09 37.78 107.55
CA LEU A 404 51.45 37.86 108.10
C LEU A 404 51.65 39.19 108.84
N PRO A 405 52.23 39.18 110.06
CA PRO A 405 52.35 40.36 110.93
C PRO A 405 53.49 41.32 110.55
#